data_AF-A0A6N7SBM5-F1
#
_entry.id   AF-A0A6N7SBM5-F1
#
_cell.length_a   1.000
_cell.length_b   1.000
_cell.length_c   1.000
_cell.angle_alpha   90.00
_cell.angle_beta   90.00
_cell.angle_gamma   90.00
#
_symmetry.space_group_name_H-M   'P 1'
#
loop_
_entity.id
_entity.type
_entity.pdbx_description
1 polymer ?
#
loop_
_entity_poly.entity_id
_entity_poly.type
_entity_poly.pdbx_seq_one_letter_code
_entity_poly.pdbx_strand_id
1 'polypeptide(L)'
;MQVWEQLCEPLRQSGFAVRIASGLNWITGQPAVWLELETTPCEWLKLDISTQTLGYPSDCVRLSVGNSAAEVIAGLRESAGN
;
A
#
# COMPACT_ATOMS: atom_id res chain seq x y z
N MET A 1 -7.67 -10.09 -7.20
CA MET A 1 -7.69 -9.13 -6.07
C MET A 1 -7.72 -9.90 -4.76
N GLN A 2 -6.68 -10.70 -4.49
CA GLN A 2 -6.55 -11.58 -3.31
C GLN A 2 -5.09 -11.63 -2.82
N VAL A 3 -4.12 -11.49 -3.74
CA VAL A 3 -2.68 -11.58 -3.44
C VAL A 3 -2.23 -10.60 -2.35
N TRP A 4 -2.64 -9.33 -2.40
CA TRP A 4 -2.17 -8.33 -1.42
C TRP A 4 -2.70 -8.57 0.00
N GLU A 5 -3.96 -9.00 0.14
CA GLU A 5 -4.55 -9.34 1.43
C GLU A 5 -3.93 -10.62 2.00
N GLN A 6 -3.67 -11.61 1.15
CA GLN A 6 -2.98 -12.85 1.51
C GLN A 6 -1.53 -12.61 1.97
N LEU A 7 -0.88 -11.55 1.49
CA LEU A 7 0.46 -11.16 1.93
C LEU A 7 0.43 -10.33 3.23
N CYS A 8 -0.64 -9.57 3.48
CA CYS A 8 -0.78 -8.81 4.73
C CYS A 8 -0.96 -9.72 5.94
N GLU A 9 -1.72 -10.81 5.81
CA GLU A 9 -2.09 -11.65 6.94
C GLU A 9 -0.87 -12.26 7.68
N PRO A 10 0.10 -12.91 7.01
CA PRO A 10 1.30 -13.43 7.67
C PRO A 10 2.16 -12.34 8.32
N LEU A 11 2.24 -11.17 7.70
CA LEU A 11 2.98 -10.02 8.23
C LEU A 11 2.34 -9.51 9.52
N ARG A 12 1.01 -9.39 9.56
CA ARG A 12 0.26 -9.03 10.78
C ARG A 12 0.43 -10.06 11.88
N GLN A 13 0.34 -11.35 11.54
CA GLN A 13 0.58 -12.45 12.49
C GLN A 13 2.01 -12.45 13.05
N SER A 14 2.96 -11.94 12.28
CA SER A 14 4.37 -11.76 12.71
C SER A 14 4.59 -10.47 13.52
N GLY A 15 3.54 -9.70 13.80
CA GLY A 15 3.58 -8.47 14.61
C GLY A 15 3.88 -7.20 13.81
N PHE A 16 3.93 -7.25 12.48
CA PHE A 16 4.11 -6.06 11.66
C PHE A 16 2.79 -5.33 11.44
N ALA A 17 2.81 -4.01 11.64
CA ALA A 17 1.75 -3.15 11.14
C ALA A 17 1.92 -2.99 9.62
N VAL A 18 1.02 -3.60 8.86
CA VAL A 18 1.03 -3.58 7.39
C VAL A 18 -0.34 -3.18 6.84
N ARG A 19 -0.32 -2.36 5.79
CA ARG A 19 -1.52 -1.91 5.06
C ARG A 19 -1.30 -1.96 3.56
N ILE A 20 -2.41 -1.95 2.83
CA ILE A 20 -2.42 -1.86 1.38
C ILE A 20 -2.51 -0.38 1.02
N ALA A 21 -1.69 0.05 0.07
CA ALA A 21 -1.71 1.39 -0.49
C ALA A 21 -1.98 1.33 -1.99
N SER A 22 -2.69 2.33 -2.50
CA SER A 22 -2.95 2.52 -3.92
C SER A 22 -2.70 3.94 -4.33
N GLY A 23 -2.29 4.12 -5.59
CA GLY A 23 -1.99 5.42 -6.13
C GLY A 23 -1.58 5.39 -7.59
N LEU A 24 -0.80 6.38 -7.99
CA LEU A 24 -0.29 6.53 -9.34
C LEU A 24 1.22 6.58 -9.33
N ASN A 25 1.86 5.80 -10.19
CA ASN A 25 3.28 5.99 -10.46
C ASN A 25 3.44 7.23 -11.35
N TRP A 26 4.12 8.28 -10.88
CA TRP A 26 4.19 9.56 -11.60
C TRP A 26 5.12 9.52 -12.82
N ILE A 27 6.04 8.55 -12.87
CA ILE A 27 6.95 8.34 -13.99
C ILE A 27 6.20 7.75 -15.20
N THR A 28 5.32 6.78 -14.94
CA THR A 28 4.59 6.03 -15.98
C THR A 28 3.15 6.50 -16.18
N GLY A 29 2.61 7.26 -15.23
CA GLY A 29 1.20 7.63 -15.15
C GLY A 29 0.26 6.46 -14.84
N GLN A 30 0.79 5.26 -14.56
CA GLN A 30 -0.02 4.05 -14.37
C GLN A 30 -0.50 3.90 -12.92
N PRO A 31 -1.71 3.35 -12.70
CA PRO A 31 -2.14 2.92 -11.37
C PRO A 31 -1.17 1.91 -10.76
N ALA A 32 -0.91 2.05 -9.47
CA ALA A 32 -0.06 1.15 -8.71
C ALA A 32 -0.73 0.77 -7.39
N VAL A 33 -0.52 -0.48 -6.97
CA VAL A 33 -0.92 -0.99 -5.66
C VAL A 33 0.31 -1.63 -5.02
N TRP A 34 0.56 -1.32 -3.75
CA TRP A 34 1.70 -1.84 -2.99
C TRP A 34 1.32 -2.07 -1.53
N LEU A 35 2.23 -2.69 -0.77
CA LEU A 35 2.11 -2.81 0.68
C LEU A 35 2.97 -1.75 1.35
N GLU A 36 2.49 -1.20 2.46
CA GLU A 36 3.27 -0.33 3.34
C GLU A 36 3.44 -1.01 4.70
N LEU A 37 4.66 -0.98 5.24
CA LEU A 37 4.95 -1.38 6.62
C LEU A 37 5.27 -0.16 7.46
N GLU A 38 4.78 -0.17 8.69
CA GLU A 38 5.21 0.79 9.70
C GLU A 38 6.60 0.40 10.22
N THR A 39 7.56 1.31 10.11
CA THR A 39 8.95 1.09 10.57
C THR A 39 9.26 1.82 11.87
N THR A 40 8.66 3.00 12.05
CA THR A 40 8.58 3.73 13.31
C THR A 40 7.15 4.29 13.44
N PRO A 41 6.69 4.69 14.63
CA PRO A 41 5.33 5.21 14.79
C PRO A 41 5.04 6.33 13.78
N CYS A 42 4.00 6.14 12.97
CA CYS A 42 3.59 7.03 11.88
C CYS A 42 4.50 7.06 10.63
N GLU A 43 5.60 6.31 10.58
CA GLU A 43 6.47 6.18 9.40
C GLU A 43 6.17 4.90 8.62
N TRP A 44 5.63 5.07 7.41
CA TRP A 44 5.21 3.98 6.55
C TRP A 44 6.06 3.91 5.30
N LEU A 45 6.74 2.78 5.09
CA LEU A 45 7.58 2.53 3.93
C LEU A 45 6.94 1.50 3.00
N LYS A 46 7.08 1.69 1.69
CA LYS A 46 6.67 0.74 0.67
C LYS A 46 7.55 -0.52 0.80
N LEU A 47 6.89 -1.67 0.89
CA LEU A 47 7.51 -2.98 0.78
C LEU A 47 7.68 -3.33 -0.68
N ASP A 48 8.93 -3.40 -1.13
CA ASP A 48 9.27 -3.91 -2.44
C ASP A 48 9.69 -5.37 -2.32
N ILE A 49 8.75 -6.25 -2.67
CA ILE A 49 8.96 -7.71 -2.65
C ILE A 49 9.98 -8.12 -3.72
N SER A 50 10.07 -7.39 -4.84
CA SER A 50 10.97 -7.75 -5.94
C SER A 50 12.44 -7.53 -5.59
N THR A 51 12.71 -6.46 -4.84
CA THR A 51 14.06 -6.12 -4.38
C THR A 51 14.33 -6.55 -2.93
N GLN A 52 13.31 -7.05 -2.22
CA GLN A 52 13.35 -7.38 -0.79
C GLN A 52 13.80 -6.20 0.07
N THR A 53 13.33 -4.99 -0.27
CA THR A 53 13.70 -3.76 0.45
C THR A 53 12.48 -3.01 0.97
N LEU A 54 12.72 -2.18 1.99
CA LEU A 54 11.79 -1.15 2.43
C LEU A 54 12.30 0.20 1.92
N GLY A 55 11.42 0.96 1.28
CA GLY A 55 11.79 2.25 0.72
C GLY A 55 10.63 3.23 0.71
N TYR A 56 10.96 4.51 0.57
CA TYR A 56 9.94 5.51 0.29
C TYR A 56 9.36 5.27 -1.10
N PRO A 57 8.04 5.36 -1.30
CA PRO A 57 7.42 5.29 -2.62
C PRO A 57 7.69 6.59 -3.41
N SER A 58 8.96 6.92 -3.67
CA SER A 58 9.35 8.17 -4.35
C SER A 58 8.83 8.26 -5.79
N ASP A 59 8.50 7.12 -6.38
CA ASP A 59 7.93 6.97 -7.72
C ASP A 59 6.39 6.98 -7.73
N CYS A 60 5.73 6.90 -6.56
CA CYS A 60 4.28 6.82 -6.46
C CYS A 60 3.68 7.96 -5.64
N VAL A 61 2.63 8.57 -6.17
CA VAL A 61 1.74 9.44 -5.40
C VAL A 61 0.65 8.56 -4.79
N ARG A 62 0.63 8.49 -3.47
CA ARG A 62 -0.38 7.73 -2.71
C ARG A 62 -1.73 8.45 -2.74
N LEU A 63 -2.79 7.71 -3.08
CA LEU A 63 -4.16 8.21 -3.16
C LEU A 63 -5.04 7.63 -2.06
N SER A 64 -4.89 6.35 -1.73
CA SER A 64 -5.70 5.67 -0.72
C SER A 64 -4.89 4.60 0.00
N VAL A 65 -5.26 4.32 1.26
CA VAL A 65 -4.70 3.24 2.07
C VAL A 65 -5.82 2.53 2.83
N GLY A 66 -5.60 1.26 3.14
CA GLY A 66 -6.56 0.47 3.90
C GLY A 66 -6.01 -0.89 4.32
N ASN A 67 -6.72 -1.55 5.23
CA ASN A 67 -6.36 -2.89 5.71
C ASN A 67 -6.89 -4.00 4.80
N SER A 68 -7.80 -3.66 3.89
CA SER A 68 -8.41 -4.53 2.90
C SER A 68 -8.50 -3.85 1.54
N ALA A 69 -8.66 -4.62 0.47
CA ALA A 69 -8.91 -4.09 -0.86
C ALA A 69 -10.21 -3.27 -0.90
N ALA A 70 -11.22 -3.68 -0.12
CA ALA A 70 -12.49 -2.96 -0.03
C ALA A 70 -12.32 -1.54 0.54
N GLU A 71 -11.55 -1.38 1.62
CA GLU A 71 -11.23 -0.07 2.19
C GLU A 71 -10.46 0.81 1.20
N VAL A 72 -9.46 0.24 0.52
CA VAL A 72 -8.67 0.99 -0.47
C VAL A 72 -9.57 1.48 -1.60
N ILE A 73 -10.46 0.63 -2.12
CA ILE A 73 -11.42 0.98 -3.19
C ILE A 73 -12.39 2.07 -2.71
N ALA A 74 -12.89 1.97 -1.48
CA ALA A 74 -13.76 3.00 -0.91
C ALA A 74 -13.04 4.36 -0.85
N GLY A 75 -11.82 4.40 -0.29
CA GLY A 75 -11.05 5.64 -0.21
C GLY A 75 -10.66 6.21 -1.59
N LEU A 76 -10.45 5.38 -2.61
CA LEU A 76 -10.24 5.84 -3.98
C LEU A 76 -11.48 6.51 -4.57
N ARG A 77 -12.68 5.98 -4.30
CA ARG A 77 -13.96 6.57 -4.77
C ARG A 77 -14.19 7.94 -4.11
N GLU A 78 -14.00 8.00 -2.79
CA GLU A 78 -14.09 9.26 -2.04
C GLU A 78 -13.12 10.31 -2.58
N SER A 79 -11.87 9.92 -2.86
CA SER A 79 -10.85 10.81 -3.42
C SER A 79 -11.17 11.27 -4.85
N ALA A 80 -11.94 10.48 -5.59
CA ALA A 80 -12.41 10.80 -6.93
C ALA A 80 -13.72 11.65 -6.92
N GLY A 81 -14.29 11.94 -5.75
CA GLY A 81 -15.55 12.68 -5.61
C GLY A 81 -16.80 11.90 -6.05
N ASN A 82 -16.74 10.56 -6.06
CA ASN A 82 -17.85 9.67 -6.40
C ASN A 82 -18.35 8.89 -5.18
#